data_AF-A0A1Q7C5U9-F1
#
_entry.id   AF-A0A1Q7C5U9-F1
#
_cell.length_a   1.000
_cell.length_b   1.000
_cell.length_c   1.000
_cell.angle_alpha   90.00
_cell.angle_beta   90.00
_cell.angle_gamma   90.00
#
_symmetry.space_group_name_H-M   'P 1'
#
loop_
_entity.id
_entity.type
_entity.pdbx_description
1 polymer ?
#
loop_
_entity_poly.entity_id
_entity_poly.type
_entity_poly.pdbx_seq_one_letter_code
_entity_poly.pdbx_strand_id
1 'polypeptide(L)'
;MINLPPDLITGDAAIDSMDVTDVVSKVGTANNWSPTKANEAEKWYRRFLFLTKQEQKHGQPVVAVFGLDKDADLIWHEHITRTKQYKIDSASIFGKGQYLDHTPTTPPNWKELLDAANALYLKKWREIPPYANICCI
;
A
#
# COMPACT_ATOMS: atom_id res chain seq x y z
N MET A 1 10.54 -7.24 16.98
CA MET A 1 10.52 -7.54 15.53
C MET A 1 9.25 -8.32 15.25
N ILE A 2 8.44 -7.86 14.31
CA ILE A 2 7.25 -8.59 13.86
C ILE A 2 7.73 -9.73 12.97
N ASN A 3 7.27 -10.95 13.23
CA ASN A 3 7.58 -12.08 12.38
C ASN A 3 6.58 -12.10 11.22
N LEU A 4 6.92 -11.43 10.12
CA LEU A 4 6.07 -11.41 8.93
C LEU A 4 6.13 -12.75 8.19
N PRO A 5 4.99 -13.28 7.70
CA PRO A 5 4.99 -14.34 6.71
C PRO A 5 5.86 -13.97 5.50
N PRO A 6 6.59 -14.92 4.88
CA PRO A 6 7.50 -14.63 3.76
C PRO A 6 6.88 -13.83 2.62
N ASP A 7 5.60 -14.08 2.30
CA ASP A 7 4.90 -13.38 1.22
C ASP A 7 4.61 -11.90 1.52
N LEU A 8 4.65 -11.48 2.79
CA LEU A 8 4.47 -10.08 3.19
C LEU A 8 5.77 -9.27 3.13
N ILE A 9 6.92 -9.93 2.94
CA ILE A 9 8.22 -9.28 2.89
C ILE A 9 8.42 -8.62 1.53
N THR A 10 8.69 -7.31 1.54
CA THR A 10 8.92 -6.50 0.33
C THR A 10 10.41 -6.34 -0.01
N GLY A 11 11.28 -6.54 0.98
CA GLY A 11 12.72 -6.26 0.94
C GLY A 11 13.07 -4.82 1.32
N ASP A 12 12.10 -4.02 1.74
CA ASP A 12 12.32 -2.68 2.28
C ASP A 12 12.15 -2.69 3.80
N ALA A 13 13.23 -2.42 4.53
CA ALA A 13 13.24 -2.55 5.99
C ALA A 13 12.22 -1.64 6.70
N ALA A 14 11.90 -0.45 6.16
CA ALA A 14 10.92 0.44 6.78
C ALA A 14 9.51 -0.13 6.62
N ILE A 15 9.21 -0.70 5.45
CA ILE A 15 7.92 -1.33 5.19
C ILE A 15 7.82 -2.65 5.97
N ASP A 16 8.83 -3.50 5.91
CA ASP A 16 8.83 -4.83 6.52
C ASP A 16 8.83 -4.77 8.07
N SER A 17 9.20 -3.64 8.68
CA SER A 17 9.12 -3.42 10.12
C SER A 17 7.86 -2.69 10.59
N MET A 18 7.06 -2.14 9.67
CA MET A 18 5.81 -1.43 9.96
C MET A 18 4.77 -2.37 10.58
N ASP A 19 4.18 -1.97 11.72
CA ASP A 19 3.12 -2.69 12.41
C ASP A 19 1.74 -2.21 11.98
N VAL A 20 1.05 -3.02 11.18
CA VAL A 20 -0.34 -2.78 10.77
C VAL A 20 -1.29 -3.82 11.34
N THR A 21 -0.85 -4.62 12.32
CA THR A 21 -1.63 -5.75 12.87
C THR A 21 -3.03 -5.32 13.30
N ASP A 22 -3.12 -4.24 14.08
CA ASP A 22 -4.40 -3.72 14.56
C ASP A 22 -5.25 -3.09 13.45
N VAL A 23 -4.63 -2.53 12.42
CA VAL A 23 -5.33 -1.96 11.24
C VAL A 23 -5.98 -3.12 10.47
N VAL A 24 -5.18 -4.12 10.13
CA VAL A 24 -5.61 -5.32 9.39
C VAL A 24 -6.68 -6.08 10.17
N SER A 25 -6.51 -6.25 11.49
CA SER A 25 -7.49 -6.92 12.35
C SER A 25 -8.83 -6.18 12.38
N LYS A 26 -8.81 -4.84 12.52
CA LYS A 26 -10.03 -4.02 12.52
C LYS A 26 -10.76 -4.08 11.18
N VAL A 27 -10.05 -3.88 10.07
CA VAL A 27 -10.64 -3.95 8.72
C VAL A 27 -11.16 -5.36 8.43
N GLY A 28 -10.37 -6.39 8.73
CA GLY A 28 -10.76 -7.79 8.53
C GLY A 28 -11.99 -8.18 9.34
N THR A 29 -12.11 -7.72 10.59
CA THR A 29 -13.30 -7.97 11.43
C THR A 29 -14.53 -7.28 10.83
N ALA A 30 -14.42 -6.02 10.44
CA ALA A 30 -15.53 -5.27 9.85
C ALA A 30 -16.03 -5.89 8.52
N ASN A 31 -15.15 -6.58 7.79
CA ASN A 31 -15.45 -7.18 6.49
C ASN A 31 -15.56 -8.72 6.51
N ASN A 32 -15.59 -9.35 7.70
CA ASN A 32 -15.65 -10.80 7.88
C ASN A 32 -14.57 -11.58 7.10
N TRP A 33 -13.34 -11.08 7.07
CA TRP A 33 -12.25 -11.74 6.37
C TRP A 33 -11.75 -12.99 7.10
N SER A 34 -11.42 -14.02 6.33
CA SER A 34 -10.59 -15.10 6.83
C SER A 34 -9.14 -14.63 7.06
N PRO A 35 -8.34 -15.32 7.88
CA PRO A 35 -6.92 -14.98 8.06
C PRO A 35 -6.14 -14.92 6.74
N THR A 36 -6.41 -15.85 5.81
CA THR A 36 -5.79 -15.86 4.48
C THR A 36 -6.13 -14.60 3.70
N LYS A 37 -7.39 -14.14 3.76
CA LYS A 37 -7.83 -12.93 3.05
C LYS A 37 -7.20 -11.66 3.64
N ALA A 38 -7.09 -11.60 4.96
CA ALA A 38 -6.41 -10.51 5.66
C ALA A 38 -4.92 -10.43 5.29
N ASN A 39 -4.22 -11.57 5.28
CA ASN A 39 -2.83 -11.65 4.85
C ASN A 39 -2.65 -11.23 3.38
N GLU A 40 -3.57 -11.66 2.50
CA GLU A 40 -3.54 -11.28 1.09
C GLU A 40 -3.73 -9.77 0.89
N ALA A 41 -4.65 -9.14 1.62
CA ALA A 41 -4.85 -7.70 1.59
C ALA A 41 -3.63 -6.94 2.13
N GLU A 42 -3.03 -7.42 3.23
CA GLU A 42 -1.79 -6.84 3.78
C GLU A 42 -0.62 -6.96 2.81
N LYS A 43 -0.49 -8.11 2.12
CA LYS A 43 0.52 -8.34 1.07
C LYS A 43 0.46 -7.22 0.04
N TRP A 44 -0.73 -6.97 -0.51
CA TRP A 44 -0.90 -5.95 -1.54
C TRP A 44 -0.71 -4.53 -1.01
N TYR A 45 -1.12 -4.25 0.21
CA TYR A 45 -0.87 -2.94 0.83
C TYR A 45 0.62 -2.64 0.98
N ARG A 46 1.40 -3.61 1.50
CA ARG A 46 2.85 -3.46 1.64
C ARG A 46 3.55 -3.29 0.28
N ARG A 47 3.15 -4.06 -0.72
CA ARG A 47 3.70 -3.95 -2.09
C ARG A 47 3.36 -2.60 -2.74
N PHE A 48 2.16 -2.08 -2.50
CA PHE A 48 1.76 -0.75 -2.95
C PHE A 48 2.62 0.37 -2.34
N LEU A 49 2.88 0.32 -1.03
CA LEU A 49 3.80 1.26 -0.37
C LEU A 49 5.21 1.15 -0.97
N PHE A 50 5.67 -0.07 -1.24
CA PHE A 50 6.97 -0.30 -1.86
C PHE A 50 7.06 0.36 -3.24
N LEU A 51 6.11 0.10 -4.14
CA LEU A 51 6.12 0.71 -5.47
C LEU A 51 5.97 2.22 -5.41
N THR A 52 5.11 2.74 -4.53
CA THR A 52 4.97 4.18 -4.28
C THR A 52 6.31 4.82 -3.90
N LYS A 53 7.10 4.15 -3.07
CA LYS A 53 8.45 4.61 -2.71
C LYS A 53 9.41 4.57 -3.89
N GLN A 54 9.38 3.52 -4.71
CA GLN A 54 10.27 3.40 -5.87
C GLN A 54 10.00 4.48 -6.93
N GLU A 55 8.73 4.84 -7.13
CA GLU A 55 8.32 5.85 -8.10
C GLU A 55 8.35 7.29 -7.54
N GLN A 56 8.66 7.46 -6.26
CA GLN A 56 8.77 8.77 -5.62
C GLN A 56 9.89 9.60 -6.27
N LYS A 57 9.52 10.78 -6.76
CA LYS A 57 10.50 11.74 -7.32
C LYS A 57 11.08 12.60 -6.21
N HIS A 58 12.41 12.72 -6.20
CA HIS A 58 13.11 13.53 -5.21
C HIS A 58 12.64 15.00 -5.24
N GLY A 59 12.34 15.55 -4.05
CA GLY A 59 11.86 16.92 -3.90
C GLY A 59 10.40 17.16 -4.33
N GLN A 60 9.65 16.11 -4.65
CA GLN A 60 8.20 16.18 -4.91
C GLN A 60 7.41 15.52 -3.78
N PRO A 61 6.15 15.93 -3.55
CA PRO A 61 5.25 15.21 -2.65
C PRO A 61 5.11 13.73 -3.05
N VAL A 62 4.87 12.87 -2.07
CA VAL A 62 4.62 11.44 -2.32
C VAL A 62 3.24 11.28 -2.98
N VAL A 63 3.21 10.65 -4.15
CA VAL A 63 1.99 10.37 -4.91
C VAL A 63 1.83 8.87 -5.05
N ALA A 64 0.65 8.36 -4.71
CA ALA A 64 0.30 6.95 -4.84
C ALA A 64 0.48 6.46 -6.29
N VAL A 65 1.06 5.27 -6.46
CA VAL A 65 0.95 4.55 -7.74
C VAL A 65 -0.47 4.03 -7.94
N PHE A 66 -0.85 3.74 -9.18
CA PHE A 66 -2.13 3.08 -9.47
C PHE A 66 -2.06 1.58 -9.20
N GLY A 67 -3.21 0.89 -9.24
CA GLY A 67 -3.25 -0.57 -9.08
C GLY A 67 -3.11 -1.02 -7.63
N LEU A 68 -3.87 -0.40 -6.74
CA LEU A 68 -4.07 -0.93 -5.39
C LEU A 68 -5.21 -1.96 -5.44
N ASP A 69 -5.02 -3.12 -4.81
CA ASP A 69 -6.10 -4.10 -4.59
C ASP A 69 -7.20 -3.47 -3.72
N LYS A 70 -8.47 -3.80 -3.99
CA LYS A 70 -9.61 -3.20 -3.28
C LYS A 70 -9.59 -3.43 -1.76
N ASP A 71 -9.07 -4.57 -1.31
CA ASP A 71 -9.05 -4.92 0.11
C ASP A 71 -7.82 -4.29 0.78
N ALA A 72 -6.70 -4.21 0.08
CA ALA A 72 -5.55 -3.40 0.48
C ALA A 72 -5.87 -1.90 0.59
N ASP A 73 -6.75 -1.39 -0.27
CA ASP A 73 -7.24 -0.01 -0.20
C ASP A 73 -8.02 0.26 1.10
N LEU A 74 -8.85 -0.69 1.57
CA LEU A 74 -9.51 -0.58 2.87
C LEU A 74 -8.51 -0.54 4.04
N ILE A 75 -7.41 -1.29 3.96
CA ILE A 75 -6.33 -1.24 4.95
C ILE A 75 -5.68 0.15 4.94
N TRP A 76 -5.38 0.69 3.76
CA TRP A 76 -4.79 2.02 3.65
C TRP A 76 -5.70 3.11 4.22
N HIS A 77 -6.99 3.05 3.93
CA HIS A 77 -8.01 3.95 4.46
C HIS A 77 -8.12 3.90 5.98
N GLU A 78 -8.10 2.71 6.59
CA GLU A 78 -8.06 2.62 8.04
C GLU A 78 -6.74 3.14 8.60
N HIS A 79 -5.61 2.85 7.94
CA HIS A 79 -4.29 3.29 8.39
C HIS A 79 -4.18 4.82 8.43
N ILE A 80 -4.63 5.53 7.40
CA ILE A 80 -4.57 7.01 7.36
C ILE A 80 -5.39 7.66 8.48
N THR A 81 -6.46 7.01 8.98
CA THR A 81 -7.21 7.54 10.14
C THR A 81 -6.39 7.52 11.44
N ARG A 82 -5.36 6.68 11.53
CA ARG A 82 -4.38 6.66 12.63
C ARG A 82 -3.31 7.72 12.43
N THR A 83 -3.75 8.97 12.26
CA THR A 83 -2.96 10.11 11.76
C THR A 83 -1.57 10.28 12.38
N LYS A 84 -1.40 10.02 13.69
CA LYS A 84 -0.09 10.09 14.35
C LYS A 84 0.85 8.96 13.90
N GLN A 85 0.37 7.72 13.94
CA GLN A 85 1.15 6.55 13.54
C GLN A 85 1.42 6.57 12.04
N TYR A 86 0.40 6.88 11.23
CA TYR A 86 0.51 6.98 9.78
C TYR A 86 1.60 7.97 9.34
N LYS A 87 1.73 9.11 10.02
CA LYS A 87 2.80 10.09 9.76
C LYS A 87 4.19 9.54 10.11
N ILE A 88 4.31 8.79 11.20
CA ILE A 88 5.57 8.18 11.62
C ILE A 88 5.99 7.11 10.60
N ASP A 89 5.08 6.22 10.24
CA ASP A 89 5.34 5.12 9.30
C ASP A 89 5.67 5.68 7.91
N SER A 90 4.88 6.64 7.44
CA SER A 90 5.14 7.27 6.14
C SER A 90 6.47 8.02 6.12
N ALA A 91 6.84 8.72 7.20
CA ALA A 91 8.14 9.39 7.27
C ALA A 91 9.31 8.38 7.29
N SER A 92 9.11 7.20 7.89
CA SER A 92 10.09 6.11 7.86
C SER A 92 10.25 5.52 6.45
N ILE A 93 9.17 5.46 5.67
CA ILE A 93 9.17 4.87 4.33
C ILE A 93 9.66 5.87 3.27
N PHE A 94 9.10 7.07 3.25
CA PHE A 94 9.25 8.07 2.18
C PHE A 94 10.18 9.24 2.53
N GLY A 95 10.69 9.28 3.77
CA GLY A 95 11.62 10.30 4.25
C GLY A 95 11.00 11.30 5.23
N LYS A 96 11.85 11.99 5.98
CA LYS A 96 11.43 12.92 7.05
C LYS A 96 10.50 14.01 6.52
N GLY A 97 9.34 14.16 7.15
CA GLY A 97 8.34 15.16 6.78
C GLY A 97 7.52 14.80 5.53
N GLN A 98 7.78 13.64 4.92
CA GLN A 98 6.96 13.11 3.84
C GLN A 98 5.88 12.20 4.41
N TYR A 99 4.71 12.26 3.81
CA TYR A 99 3.66 11.28 4.02
C TYR A 99 2.91 11.07 2.72
N LEU A 100 2.34 9.88 2.55
CA LEU A 100 1.56 9.57 1.37
C LEU A 100 0.17 10.22 1.51
N ASP A 101 -0.10 11.24 0.70
CA ASP A 101 -1.39 11.92 0.68
C ASP A 101 -2.45 11.10 -0.07
N HIS A 102 -3.65 11.03 0.51
CA HIS A 102 -4.81 10.46 -0.17
C HIS A 102 -5.48 11.53 -1.03
N THR A 103 -5.47 11.34 -2.35
CA THR A 103 -6.08 12.26 -3.32
C THR A 103 -7.11 11.51 -4.16
N PRO A 104 -8.42 11.57 -3.80
CA PRO A 104 -9.48 10.81 -4.48
C PRO A 104 -9.82 11.48 -5.81
N THR A 105 -8.94 11.27 -6.80
CA THR A 105 -9.10 11.82 -8.15
C THR A 105 -8.79 10.76 -9.18
N THR A 106 -9.65 10.63 -10.19
CA THR A 106 -9.36 9.81 -11.37
C THR A 106 -8.82 10.71 -12.49
N PRO A 107 -7.51 10.69 -12.78
CA PRO A 107 -6.97 11.47 -13.88
C PRO A 107 -7.42 10.89 -15.22
N PRO A 108 -7.50 11.70 -16.30
CA PRO A 108 -7.94 11.21 -17.61
C PRO A 108 -7.12 10.04 -18.18
N ASN A 109 -5.83 9.96 -17.83
CA ASN A 109 -4.88 8.92 -18.26
C ASN A 109 -4.71 7.79 -17.23
N TRP A 110 -5.73 7.50 -16.42
CA TRP A 110 -5.63 6.49 -15.36
C TRP A 110 -5.31 5.08 -15.88
N LYS A 111 -5.70 4.74 -17.12
CA LYS A 111 -5.43 3.42 -17.72
C LYS A 111 -3.94 3.22 -17.96
N GLU A 112 -3.29 4.23 -18.53
CA GLU A 112 -1.84 4.20 -18.77
C GLU A 112 -1.06 4.12 -17.45
N LEU A 113 -1.53 4.82 -16.41
CA LEU A 113 -0.94 4.75 -15.07
C LEU A 113 -1.13 3.37 -14.43
N LEU A 114 -2.30 2.75 -14.59
CA LEU A 114 -2.57 1.39 -14.12
C LEU A 114 -1.70 0.36 -14.84
N ASP A 115 -1.59 0.45 -16.17
CA ASP A 115 -0.74 -0.44 -16.97
C ASP A 115 0.73 -0.30 -16.57
N ALA A 116 1.21 0.92 -16.35
CA ALA A 116 2.56 1.18 -15.86
C ALA A 116 2.79 0.55 -14.47
N ALA A 117 1.84 0.70 -13.54
CA ALA A 117 1.94 0.10 -12.22
C ALA A 117 1.91 -1.44 -12.28
N ASN A 118 1.03 -2.03 -13.08
CA ASN A 118 0.97 -3.48 -13.31
C ASN A 118 2.29 -4.02 -13.87
N ALA A 119 2.94 -3.29 -14.79
CA ALA A 119 4.26 -3.66 -15.29
C ALA A 119 5.33 -3.67 -14.18
N LEU A 120 5.28 -2.73 -13.23
CA LEU A 120 6.17 -2.71 -12.06
C LEU A 120 5.93 -3.90 -11.13
N TYR A 121 4.67 -4.21 -10.83
CA TYR A 121 4.28 -5.38 -10.06
C TYR A 121 4.78 -6.69 -10.70
N LEU A 122 4.52 -6.88 -12.00
CA LEU A 122 4.99 -8.03 -12.76
C LEU A 122 6.52 -8.13 -12.79
N LYS A 123 7.22 -7.00 -12.92
CA LYS A 123 8.68 -6.97 -12.94
C LYS A 123 9.27 -7.46 -11.61
N LYS A 124 8.70 -7.03 -10.48
CA LYS A 124 9.25 -7.35 -9.15
C LYS A 124 8.75 -8.67 -8.57
N TRP A 125 7.46 -8.96 -8.66
CA TRP A 125 6.83 -10.12 -8.00
C TRP A 125 6.24 -11.15 -8.96
N ARG A 126 6.25 -10.91 -10.28
CA ARG A 126 5.61 -11.79 -11.28
C ARG A 126 4.11 -12.01 -11.03
N GLU A 127 3.48 -11.09 -10.32
CA GLU A 127 2.09 -11.13 -9.87
C GLU A 127 1.54 -9.70 -9.88
N ILE A 128 0.25 -9.52 -10.12
CA ILE A 128 -0.46 -8.23 -10.03
C ILE A 128 -1.59 -8.33 -9.01
N PRO A 129 -2.00 -7.22 -8.37
CA PRO A 129 -3.09 -7.25 -7.42
C PRO A 129 -4.39 -7.75 -8.09
N PRO A 130 -5.13 -8.66 -7.43
CA PRO A 130 -6.43 -9.09 -7.94
C PRO A 130 -7.36 -7.87 -7.94
N TYR A 131 -8.11 -7.67 -9.02
CA TYR A 131 -9.01 -6.50 -9.14
C TYR A 131 -8.29 -5.17 -8.93
N ALA A 132 -7.06 -5.04 -9.44
CA ALA A 132 -6.28 -3.81 -9.43
C ALA A 132 -7.16 -2.64 -9.90
N ASN A 133 -7.51 -1.76 -8.97
CA ASN A 133 -8.37 -0.63 -9.24
C ASN A 133 -7.55 0.66 -9.15
N ILE A 134 -8.19 1.74 -9.58
CA ILE A 134 -7.74 3.09 -9.30
C ILE A 134 -7.68 3.23 -7.77
N CYS A 135 -6.57 3.77 -7.23
CA CYS A 135 -6.50 4.17 -5.82
C CYS A 135 -7.68 5.12 -5.55
N CYS A 136 -8.65 4.63 -4.80
CA CYS A 136 -10.00 5.14 -4.56
C CYS A 136 -10.69 6.05 -5.59
N ILE A 137 -11.79 5.51 -6.12
CA ILE A 137 -13.08 6.21 -6.23
C ILE A 137 -13.78 6.10 -4.86
#